data_AF-B0E0T7-F1
#
_entry.id   AF-B0E0T7-F1
#
_cell.length_a   1.000
_cell.length_b   1.000
_cell.length_c   1.000
_cell.angle_alpha   90.00
_cell.angle_beta   90.00
_cell.angle_gamma   90.00
#
_symmetry.space_group_name_H-M   'P 1'
#
loop_
_entity.id
_entity.type
_entity.pdbx_description
1 polymer ?
#
loop_
_entity_poly.entity_id
_entity_poly.type
_entity_poly.pdbx_seq_one_letter_code
_entity_poly.pdbx_strand_id
1 'polypeptide(L)'
;MGELEHRRVKCFYARTNKTFGFKRQITKQERRQRFLRNASLKEKRQREASEHSADGAPDPKCYRQSSAHSIPNIVDDPLPNITPKDHYQISDSAKSFERIPKFLSENAGDPALRNFMPLLKEHLLARILGTKNNDNTFTDQDLSTIRFEHDRLYKHRTLRINYTSYDMR
;
A
#
# COMPACT_ATOMS: atom_id res chain seq x y z
N MET A 1 -5.91 3.55 -34.78
CA MET A 1 -5.58 4.17 -33.47
C MET A 1 -4.39 5.13 -33.48
N GLY A 2 -3.51 5.15 -34.50
CA GLY A 2 -2.36 6.07 -34.53
C GLY A 2 -2.56 7.43 -35.21
N GLU A 3 -3.60 7.59 -36.03
CA GLU A 3 -3.77 8.76 -36.91
C GLU A 3 -4.01 10.10 -36.16
N LEU A 4 -4.67 10.04 -34.99
CA LEU A 4 -4.97 11.22 -34.18
C LEU A 4 -3.90 11.56 -33.14
N GLU A 5 -2.96 10.65 -32.85
CA GLU A 5 -1.94 10.89 -31.82
C GLU A 5 -0.95 12.01 -32.21
N HIS A 6 -0.66 12.15 -33.51
CA HIS A 6 0.17 13.23 -34.00
C HIS A 6 -0.44 14.62 -33.74
N ARG A 7 -1.77 14.75 -33.80
CA ARG A 7 -2.47 16.00 -33.43
C ARG A 7 -2.25 16.33 -31.95
N ARG A 8 -2.28 15.31 -31.09
CA ARG A 8 -2.05 15.47 -29.65
C ARG A 8 -0.64 15.95 -29.34
N VAL A 9 0.38 15.36 -29.98
CA VAL A 9 1.78 15.79 -29.85
C VAL A 9 1.97 17.23 -30.33
N LYS A 10 1.34 17.62 -31.45
CA LYS A 10 1.34 19.01 -31.94
C LYS A 10 0.68 19.98 -30.96
N CYS A 11 -0.44 19.61 -30.34
CA CYS A 11 -1.10 20.42 -29.30
C CYS A 11 -0.20 20.62 -28.06
N PHE A 12 0.59 19.61 -27.68
CA PHE A 12 1.56 19.76 -26.60
C PHE A 12 2.73 20.64 -27.01
N TYR A 13 3.29 20.43 -28.21
CA TYR A 13 4.39 21.22 -28.74
C TYR A 13 4.05 22.72 -28.80
N ALA A 14 2.83 23.07 -29.24
CA ALA A 14 2.35 24.45 -29.27
C ALA A 14 2.34 25.15 -27.90
N ARG A 15 2.27 24.38 -26.80
CA ARG A 15 2.25 24.88 -25.42
C ARG A 15 3.63 24.86 -24.74
N THR A 16 4.68 24.49 -25.48
CA THR A 16 6.07 24.57 -25.02
C THR A 16 6.70 25.90 -25.42
N ASN A 17 7.83 26.25 -24.80
CA ASN A 17 8.64 27.39 -25.23
C ASN A 17 9.50 27.10 -26.49
N LYS A 18 9.30 25.95 -27.15
CA LYS A 18 9.95 25.53 -28.41
C LYS A 18 11.49 25.49 -28.38
N THR A 19 12.10 25.50 -27.18
CA THR A 19 13.56 25.34 -27.02
C THR A 19 13.96 23.88 -26.97
N PHE A 20 15.26 23.55 -27.06
CA PHE A 20 15.81 22.17 -27.08
C PHE A 20 15.22 21.22 -26.01
N GLY A 21 14.76 21.76 -24.87
CA GLY A 21 14.10 21.00 -23.79
C GLY A 21 12.61 20.66 -24.01
N PHE A 22 12.01 20.95 -25.17
CA PHE A 22 10.57 20.79 -25.42
C PHE A 22 10.08 19.35 -25.18
N LYS A 23 10.89 18.33 -25.46
CA LYS A 23 10.55 16.91 -25.21
C LYS A 23 10.19 16.66 -23.74
N ARG A 24 11.00 17.18 -22.81
CA ARG A 24 10.74 17.07 -21.36
C ARG A 24 9.46 17.80 -20.95
N GLN A 25 9.19 18.96 -21.55
CA GLN A 25 7.99 19.74 -21.28
C GLN A 25 6.73 18.99 -21.75
N ILE A 26 6.77 18.41 -22.96
CA ILE A 26 5.69 17.57 -23.49
C ILE A 26 5.43 16.37 -22.57
N THR A 27 6.47 15.61 -22.19
CA THR A 27 6.32 14.47 -21.28
C THR A 27 5.74 14.86 -19.93
N LYS A 28 6.15 16.01 -19.36
CA LYS A 28 5.59 16.52 -18.10
C LYS A 28 4.11 16.85 -18.25
N GLN A 29 3.72 17.48 -19.37
CA GLN A 29 2.34 17.86 -19.62
C GLN A 29 1.45 16.64 -19.89
N GLU A 30 1.94 15.65 -20.63
CA GLU A 30 1.26 14.39 -20.86
C GLU A 30 1.03 13.63 -19.54
N ARG A 31 2.07 13.51 -18.71
CA ARG A 31 1.96 12.91 -17.37
C ARG A 31 0.93 13.63 -16.51
N ARG A 32 0.93 14.97 -16.51
CA ARG A 32 -0.04 15.78 -15.77
C ARG A 32 -1.47 15.54 -16.26
N GLN A 33 -1.69 15.51 -17.57
CA GLN A 33 -3.01 15.24 -18.14
C GLN A 33 -3.50 13.82 -17.79
N ARG A 34 -2.61 12.82 -17.86
CA ARG A 34 -2.92 11.43 -17.50
C ARG A 34 -3.28 11.31 -16.01
N PHE A 35 -2.53 11.98 -15.13
CA PHE A 35 -2.80 12.00 -13.70
C PHE A 35 -4.18 12.60 -13.39
N LEU A 36 -4.49 13.78 -13.94
CA LEU A 36 -5.80 14.44 -13.75
C LEU A 36 -6.96 13.59 -14.28
N ARG A 37 -6.80 12.99 -15.46
CA ARG A 37 -7.81 12.08 -16.03
C ARG A 37 -8.05 10.88 -15.11
N ASN A 38 -6.98 10.26 -14.61
CA ASN A 38 -7.10 9.10 -13.72
C ASN A 38 -7.77 9.47 -12.38
N ALA A 39 -7.47 10.65 -11.83
CA ALA A 39 -8.12 11.16 -10.62
C ALA A 39 -9.62 11.38 -10.85
N SER A 40 -10.01 12.06 -11.93
CA SER A 40 -11.42 12.28 -12.28
C SER A 40 -12.19 10.97 -12.51
N LEU A 41 -11.58 9.98 -13.19
CA LEU A 41 -12.20 8.66 -13.37
C LEU A 41 -12.33 7.88 -12.05
N LYS A 42 -11.47 8.14 -11.07
CA LYS A 42 -11.58 7.56 -9.73
C LYS A 42 -12.73 8.19 -8.96
N GLU A 43 -12.83 9.52 -8.98
CA GLU A 43 -13.94 10.26 -8.35
C GLU A 43 -15.29 9.86 -8.95
N LYS A 44 -15.38 9.73 -10.28
CA LYS A 44 -16.62 9.29 -10.94
C LYS A 44 -17.06 7.90 -10.48
N ARG A 45 -16.12 6.94 -10.45
CA ARG A 45 -16.40 5.59 -9.94
C ARG A 45 -16.84 5.57 -8.48
N GLN A 46 -16.31 6.48 -7.66
CA GLN A 46 -16.71 6.61 -6.26
C GLN A 46 -18.14 7.15 -6.14
N ARG A 47 -18.52 8.15 -6.95
CA ARG A 47 -19.89 8.70 -6.98
C ARG A 47 -20.91 7.66 -7.47
N GLU A 48 -20.58 6.98 -8.57
CA GLU A 48 -21.42 5.90 -9.11
C GLU A 48 -21.60 4.77 -8.08
N ALA A 49 -20.56 4.40 -7.33
CA ALA A 49 -20.67 3.40 -6.26
C ALA A 49 -21.55 3.85 -5.08
N SER A 50 -21.50 5.13 -4.70
CA SER A 50 -22.37 5.67 -3.63
C SER A 50 -23.84 5.80 -4.05
N GLU A 51 -24.12 6.08 -5.33
CA GLU A 51 -25.48 6.23 -5.84
C GLU A 51 -26.22 4.87 -5.94
N HIS A 52 -25.51 3.78 -6.23
CA HIS A 52 -26.10 2.42 -6.29
C HIS A 52 -26.30 1.77 -4.90
N SER A 53 -26.03 2.49 -3.81
CA SER A 53 -26.17 1.99 -2.42
C SER A 53 -27.43 2.52 -1.71
N ALA A 54 -28.28 3.30 -2.39
CA ALA A 54 -29.39 4.03 -1.78
C ALA A 54 -30.75 3.30 -1.80
N ASP A 55 -30.88 2.18 -2.52
CA ASP A 55 -32.09 1.35 -2.49
C ASP A 55 -31.93 0.23 -1.45
N GLY A 56 -32.68 0.37 -0.35
CA GLY A 56 -32.51 -0.40 0.88
C GLY A 56 -32.78 -1.91 0.76
N ALA A 57 -31.75 -2.70 1.01
CA ALA A 57 -31.83 -4.01 1.65
C ALA A 57 -30.57 -4.20 2.51
N PRO A 58 -30.66 -4.78 3.72
CA PRO A 58 -29.47 -5.10 4.50
C PRO A 58 -28.74 -6.23 3.79
N ASP A 59 -27.68 -5.88 3.07
CA ASP A 59 -26.80 -6.84 2.41
C ASP A 59 -26.29 -7.82 3.48
N PRO A 60 -26.43 -9.15 3.28
CA PRO A 60 -25.91 -10.12 4.23
C PRO A 60 -24.42 -9.84 4.36
N LYS A 61 -23.90 -9.88 5.59
CA LYS A 61 -22.47 -9.71 5.92
C LYS A 61 -21.63 -10.67 5.07
N CYS A 62 -21.34 -10.30 3.84
CA CYS A 62 -20.39 -10.96 3.00
C CYS A 62 -19.07 -10.41 3.53
N TYR A 63 -18.42 -11.22 4.37
CA TYR A 63 -16.96 -11.21 4.44
C TYR A 63 -16.48 -11.26 3.00
N ARG A 64 -16.28 -10.08 2.41
CA ARG A 64 -15.83 -9.93 1.04
C ARG A 64 -14.47 -10.59 1.07
N GLN A 65 -14.42 -11.84 0.60
CA GLN A 65 -13.21 -12.61 0.49
C GLN A 65 -12.24 -11.67 -0.19
N SER A 66 -11.23 -11.32 0.60
CA SER A 66 -10.16 -10.40 0.27
C SER A 66 -9.82 -10.60 -1.18
N SER A 67 -10.00 -9.56 -2.02
CA SER A 67 -9.45 -9.58 -3.37
C SER A 67 -7.99 -9.92 -3.19
N ALA A 68 -7.64 -11.14 -3.57
CA ALA A 68 -6.43 -11.77 -3.11
C ALA A 68 -5.27 -10.89 -3.54
N HIS A 69 -4.63 -10.25 -2.56
CA HIS A 69 -3.36 -9.56 -2.76
C HIS A 69 -2.28 -10.63 -2.88
N SER A 70 -2.51 -11.62 -3.75
CA SER A 70 -1.62 -12.72 -4.03
C SER A 70 -0.40 -12.12 -4.68
N ILE A 71 0.71 -12.11 -3.95
CA ILE A 71 2.03 -11.92 -4.54
C ILE A 71 2.11 -13.00 -5.64
N PRO A 72 2.27 -12.62 -6.93
CA PRO A 72 2.24 -13.59 -8.01
C PRO A 72 3.25 -14.70 -7.73
N ASN A 73 2.84 -15.96 -7.88
CA ASN A 73 3.62 -17.15 -7.51
C ASN A 73 4.92 -17.36 -8.32
N ILE A 74 5.34 -16.38 -9.12
CA ILE A 74 6.25 -16.55 -10.26
C ILE A 74 7.73 -16.64 -9.87
N VAL A 75 8.12 -16.33 -8.63
CA VAL A 75 9.52 -16.42 -8.19
C VAL A 75 9.59 -17.15 -6.87
N ASP A 76 10.16 -18.35 -6.88
CA ASP A 76 10.68 -18.97 -5.66
C ASP A 76 11.81 -18.07 -5.16
N ASP A 77 11.61 -17.49 -3.98
CA ASP A 77 12.64 -16.76 -3.23
C ASP A 77 13.10 -17.69 -2.10
N PRO A 78 13.97 -18.67 -2.39
CA PRO A 78 14.41 -19.64 -1.38
C PRO A 78 15.19 -18.90 -0.30
N LEU A 79 14.63 -18.89 0.91
CA LEU A 79 15.32 -18.38 2.08
C LEU A 79 16.57 -19.21 2.35
N PRO A 80 17.74 -18.60 2.63
CA PRO A 80 18.93 -19.35 2.99
C PRO A 80 18.70 -20.17 4.27
N ASN A 81 19.42 -21.28 4.42
CA ASN A 81 19.33 -22.10 5.62
C ASN A 81 19.76 -21.30 6.86
N ILE A 82 18.90 -21.35 7.88
CA ILE A 82 18.95 -20.58 9.12
C ILE A 82 19.32 -21.52 10.26
N THR A 83 20.03 -21.02 11.26
CA THR A 83 20.33 -21.81 12.46
C THR A 83 19.04 -22.06 13.25
N PRO A 84 18.87 -23.22 13.90
CA PRO A 84 17.69 -23.50 14.73
C PRO A 84 17.53 -22.52 15.92
N LYS A 85 18.58 -21.76 16.24
CA LYS A 85 18.58 -20.77 17.33
C LYS A 85 17.83 -19.48 16.98
N ASP A 86 17.74 -19.15 15.69
CA ASP A 86 17.03 -17.96 15.23
C ASP A 86 15.52 -18.26 15.22
N HIS A 87 14.70 -17.42 15.85
CA HIS A 87 13.26 -17.69 16.00
C HIS A 87 12.48 -17.57 14.68
N TYR A 88 12.86 -16.63 13.81
CA TYR A 88 12.18 -16.43 12.54
C TYR A 88 13.11 -15.84 11.47
N GLN A 89 12.73 -16.03 10.21
CA GLN A 89 13.38 -15.45 9.03
C GLN A 89 12.31 -15.00 8.04
N ILE A 90 12.48 -13.83 7.44
CA ILE A 90 11.57 -13.24 6.46
C ILE A 90 12.35 -12.96 5.17
N SER A 91 11.70 -13.05 4.00
CA SER A 91 12.32 -12.70 2.72
C SER A 91 12.75 -11.23 2.67
N ASP A 92 13.91 -10.92 2.09
CA ASP A 92 14.43 -9.55 1.98
C ASP A 92 13.81 -8.75 0.82
N SER A 93 12.96 -9.38 0.00
CA SER A 93 12.41 -8.75 -1.20
C SER A 93 11.47 -7.58 -0.88
N ALA A 94 11.90 -6.36 -1.23
CA ALA A 94 11.09 -5.14 -1.15
C ALA A 94 10.27 -4.85 -2.42
N LYS A 95 10.17 -5.81 -3.36
CA LYS A 95 9.50 -5.63 -4.66
C LYS A 95 7.99 -5.42 -4.54
N SER A 96 7.38 -6.03 -3.53
CA SER A 96 5.95 -5.95 -3.27
C SER A 96 5.70 -5.03 -2.08
N PHE A 97 4.96 -3.95 -2.33
CA PHE A 97 4.54 -3.04 -1.27
C PHE A 97 3.13 -2.54 -1.55
N GLU A 98 2.47 -2.13 -0.49
CA GLU A 98 1.20 -1.45 -0.54
C GLU A 98 1.29 -0.11 0.18
N ARG A 99 0.53 0.88 -0.28
CA ARG A 99 0.46 2.16 0.43
C ARG A 99 -0.47 2.02 1.63
N ILE A 100 0.01 2.40 2.81
CA ILE A 100 -0.73 2.28 4.07
C ILE A 100 -2.11 2.97 4.01
N PRO A 101 -2.24 4.22 3.51
CA PRO A 101 -3.56 4.86 3.42
C PRO A 101 -4.52 4.15 2.48
N LYS A 102 -3.99 3.55 1.40
CA LYS A 102 -4.80 2.78 0.44
C LYS A 102 -5.31 1.49 1.10
N PHE A 103 -4.41 0.75 1.75
CA PHE A 103 -4.74 -0.47 2.50
C PHE A 103 -5.83 -0.20 3.56
N LEU A 104 -5.69 0.87 4.34
CA LEU A 104 -6.68 1.23 5.36
C LEU A 104 -8.02 1.64 4.76
N SER A 105 -8.02 2.38 3.64
CA SER A 105 -9.26 2.77 2.97
C SER A 105 -10.01 1.58 2.38
N GLU A 106 -9.30 0.57 1.87
CA GLU A 106 -9.91 -0.63 1.28
C GLU A 106 -10.47 -1.57 2.36
N ASN A 107 -9.93 -1.53 3.56
CA ASN A 107 -10.33 -2.37 4.69
C ASN A 107 -11.01 -1.57 5.83
N ALA A 108 -11.61 -0.42 5.53
CA ALA A 108 -12.21 0.46 6.54
C ALA A 108 -13.36 -0.17 7.34
N GLY A 109 -13.99 -1.21 6.79
CA GLY A 109 -15.06 -1.98 7.47
C GLY A 109 -14.54 -3.04 8.45
N ASP A 110 -13.23 -3.31 8.49
CA ASP A 110 -12.64 -4.33 9.35
C ASP A 110 -12.46 -3.82 10.79
N PRO A 111 -13.11 -4.42 11.80
CA PRO A 111 -12.91 -4.06 13.20
C PRO A 111 -11.46 -4.20 13.67
N ALA A 112 -10.68 -5.11 13.09
CA ALA A 112 -9.28 -5.35 13.46
C ALA A 112 -8.35 -4.20 13.06
N LEU A 113 -8.75 -3.37 12.10
CA LEU A 113 -7.96 -2.23 11.61
C LEU A 113 -8.40 -0.89 12.22
N ARG A 114 -9.32 -0.91 13.18
CA ARG A 114 -9.67 0.28 13.95
C ARG A 114 -8.45 0.76 14.72
N ASN A 115 -8.15 2.06 14.62
CA ASN A 115 -6.98 2.67 15.26
C ASN A 115 -5.65 2.03 14.85
N PHE A 116 -5.57 1.42 13.66
CA PHE A 116 -4.35 0.75 13.20
C PHE A 116 -3.11 1.65 13.22
N MET A 117 -3.23 2.89 12.72
CA MET A 117 -2.09 3.82 12.65
C MET A 117 -1.49 4.19 14.02
N PRO A 118 -2.28 4.67 15.00
CA PRO A 118 -1.73 4.97 16.32
C PRO A 118 -1.15 3.71 16.99
N LEU A 119 -1.86 2.58 16.95
CA LEU A 119 -1.37 1.32 17.54
C LEU A 119 -0.07 0.82 16.90
N LEU A 120 0.06 0.95 15.58
CA LEU A 120 1.28 0.58 14.87
C LEU A 120 2.45 1.47 15.28
N LYS A 121 2.23 2.79 15.37
CA LYS A 121 3.26 3.74 15.80
C LYS A 121 3.68 3.47 17.24
N GLU A 122 2.72 3.23 18.11
CA GLU A 122 2.94 2.88 19.52
C GLU A 122 3.82 1.64 19.65
N HIS A 123 3.47 0.58 18.92
CA HIS A 123 4.24 -0.66 18.90
C HIS A 123 5.68 -0.45 18.39
N LEU A 124 5.85 0.30 17.31
CA LEU A 124 7.17 0.60 16.76
C LEU A 124 8.00 1.44 17.74
N LEU A 125 7.37 2.41 18.42
CA LEU A 125 8.04 3.26 19.38
C LEU A 125 8.54 2.46 20.59
N ALA A 126 7.67 1.63 21.17
CA ALA A 126 8.02 0.74 22.27
C ALA A 126 9.19 -0.18 21.89
N ARG A 127 9.18 -0.71 20.66
CA ARG A 127 10.23 -1.60 20.17
C ARG A 127 11.57 -0.89 19.92
N ILE A 128 11.54 0.34 19.41
CA ILE A 128 12.74 1.17 19.23
C ILE A 128 13.34 1.53 20.59
N LEU A 129 12.50 1.87 21.57
CA LEU A 129 12.92 2.19 22.94
C LEU A 129 13.30 0.96 23.78
N GLY A 130 13.12 -0.25 23.23
CA GLY A 130 13.41 -1.51 23.93
C GLY A 130 12.49 -1.77 25.13
N THR A 131 11.40 -1.04 25.27
CA THR A 131 10.43 -1.23 26.35
C THR A 131 9.54 -2.40 25.97
N LYS A 132 9.79 -3.55 26.61
CA LYS A 132 9.09 -4.81 26.33
C LYS A 132 7.64 -4.84 26.83
N ASN A 133 7.23 -3.84 27.62
CA ASN A 133 5.94 -3.82 28.27
C ASN A 133 4.94 -3.00 27.45
N ASN A 134 3.73 -3.54 27.29
CA ASN A 134 2.60 -2.90 26.62
C ASN A 134 1.96 -1.78 27.46
N ASP A 135 2.56 -1.43 28.59
CA ASP A 135 2.01 -0.49 29.58
C ASP A 135 2.50 0.94 29.38
N ASN A 136 3.34 1.17 28.38
CA ASN A 136 3.81 2.50 28.05
C ASN A 136 2.70 3.29 27.35
N THR A 137 2.14 4.26 28.05
CA THR A 137 1.28 5.26 27.45
C THR A 137 2.16 6.29 26.74
N PHE A 138 2.07 6.35 25.41
CA PHE A 138 2.78 7.33 24.61
C PHE A 138 1.88 8.52 24.31
N THR A 139 2.45 9.73 24.36
CA THR A 139 1.70 10.93 23.97
C THR A 139 1.65 11.08 22.46
N ASP A 140 0.70 11.87 21.95
CA ASP A 140 0.60 12.18 20.52
C ASP A 140 1.88 12.83 19.96
N GLN A 141 2.60 13.59 20.81
CA GLN A 141 3.90 14.17 20.44
C GLN A 141 4.94 13.08 20.19
N ASP A 142 5.00 12.06 21.04
CA ASP A 142 5.92 10.94 20.89
C ASP A 142 5.61 10.15 19.59
N LEU A 143 4.33 9.86 19.34
CA LEU A 143 3.88 9.17 18.11
C LEU A 143 4.12 9.99 16.83
N SER A 144 4.15 11.32 16.94
CA SER A 144 4.44 12.21 15.80
C SER A 144 5.90 12.11 15.32
N THR A 145 6.80 11.64 16.18
CA THR A 145 8.21 11.40 15.88
C THR A 145 8.39 10.29 14.84
N ILE A 146 7.50 9.28 14.86
CA ILE A 146 7.55 8.18 13.90
C ILE A 146 6.95 8.58 12.56
N ARG A 147 7.78 8.44 11.52
CA ARG A 147 7.41 8.70 10.12
C ARG A 147 7.70 7.47 9.27
N PHE A 148 6.69 7.07 8.48
CA PHE A 148 6.83 6.00 7.51
C PHE A 148 7.39 6.56 6.21
N GLU A 149 8.51 6.00 5.76
CA GLU A 149 9.10 6.43 4.50
C GLU A 149 8.18 6.03 3.33
N HIS A 150 7.73 7.03 2.57
CA HIS A 150 6.83 6.84 1.41
C HIS A 150 5.47 6.19 1.71
N ASP A 151 5.06 6.09 2.99
CA ASP A 151 3.84 5.41 3.45
C ASP A 151 3.69 3.98 2.91
N ARG A 152 4.79 3.23 2.85
CA ARG A 152 4.83 1.86 2.29
C ARG A 152 4.80 0.80 3.38
N LEU A 153 3.93 -0.20 3.18
CA LEU A 153 3.93 -1.47 3.88
C LEU A 153 4.46 -2.55 2.94
N TYR A 154 5.59 -3.16 3.28
CA TYR A 154 6.19 -4.21 2.46
C TYR A 154 5.50 -5.55 2.70
N LYS A 155 5.23 -6.27 1.61
CA LYS A 155 4.61 -7.59 1.65
C LYS A 155 5.68 -8.62 1.34
N HIS A 156 6.09 -9.35 2.36
CA HIS A 156 7.04 -10.43 2.21
C HIS A 156 6.33 -11.72 1.81
N ARG A 157 6.92 -12.47 0.88
CA ARG A 157 6.32 -13.70 0.35
C ARG A 157 6.46 -14.87 1.33
N THR A 158 7.60 -14.96 1.99
CA THR A 158 7.99 -16.12 2.80
C THR A 158 8.37 -15.67 4.21
N LEU A 159 7.79 -16.32 5.21
CA LEU A 159 8.14 -16.23 6.63
C LEU A 159 8.39 -17.65 7.13
N ARG A 160 9.60 -17.91 7.63
CA ARG A 160 9.97 -19.15 8.30
C ARG A 160 10.01 -18.89 9.80
N ILE A 161 9.35 -19.73 10.59
CA ILE A 161 9.34 -19.66 12.06
C ILE A 161 9.90 -20.98 12.59
N ASN A 162 10.96 -20.89 13.38
CA ASN A 162 11.48 -22.03 14.13
C ASN A 162 10.77 -22.07 15.48
N TYR A 163 9.97 -23.10 15.71
CA TYR A 163 9.29 -23.34 16.98
C TYR A 163 9.72 -24.69 17.55
N THR A 164 9.82 -24.77 18.88
CA THR A 164 10.06 -26.03 19.57
C THR A 164 8.73 -26.75 19.74
N SER A 165 8.62 -27.95 19.15
CA SER A 165 7.51 -28.86 19.44
C SER A 165 8.00 -29.85 20.51
N TYR A 166 7.39 -29.80 21.69
CA TYR A 166 7.61 -30.83 22.70
C TYR A 166 6.68 -31.99 22.39
N ASP A 167 7.26 -33.17 22.15
CA ASP A 167 6.48 -34.40 22.05
C ASP A 167 6.18 -34.86 23.48
N MET A 168 4.96 -34.60 23.95
CA MET A 168 4.50 -35.06 25.26
C MET A 168 3.99 -36.49 25.10
N ARG A 169 4.77 -37.46 25.56
CA ARG A 169 4.44 -38.89 25.53
C ARG A 169 4.17 -39.43 26.92
#